data_AF-C5BHV1-F1
#
_entry.id   AF-C5BHV1-F1
#
_cell.length_a   1.000
_cell.length_b   1.000
_cell.length_c   1.000
_cell.angle_alpha   90.00
_cell.angle_beta   90.00
_cell.angle_gamma   90.00
#
_symmetry.space_group_name_H-M   'P 1'
#
loop_
_entity.id
_entity.type
_entity.pdbx_description
1 polymer ?
#
loop_
_entity_poly.entity_id
_entity_poly.type
_entity_poly.pdbx_seq_one_letter_code
_entity_poly.pdbx_strand_id
1 'polypeptide(L)'
;MANSSNGKTSYFVVAAEVAAELHKATMVAKDISLTASNARALALRAGHGAAGFRALTDFIDELANKTVNASGEINQRAMSVSRLASETARLKDAVARMNKAQVRAHEAAYQQTLAPVIRKTDNAYRDVQNDYDRQIFKLIADLDELARELRTATVLAAMSRVEASASGKDFEDSLNVIANNVAQAAEKIQAHVKTSQRLFTNVRHATIH
;
A
#
# COMPACT_ATOMS: atom_id res chain seq x y z
N MET A 1 -23.33 -20.54 -28.42
CA MET A 1 -22.02 -19.88 -28.50
C MET A 1 -21.71 -19.30 -27.14
N ALA A 2 -20.73 -19.88 -26.45
CA ALA A 2 -20.42 -19.58 -25.06
C ALA A 2 -19.70 -18.22 -24.93
N ASN A 3 -20.20 -17.38 -24.03
CA ASN A 3 -19.66 -16.08 -23.67
C ASN A 3 -18.42 -16.26 -22.78
N SER A 4 -17.24 -16.38 -23.38
CA SER A 4 -15.96 -16.38 -22.67
C SER A 4 -15.57 -14.95 -22.27
N SER A 5 -16.12 -14.46 -21.16
CA SER A 5 -15.61 -13.29 -20.42
C SER A 5 -14.67 -13.73 -19.31
N ASN A 6 -13.66 -14.55 -19.62
CA ASN A 6 -12.71 -15.07 -18.64
C ASN A 6 -11.35 -14.35 -18.77
N GLY A 7 -10.93 -13.65 -17.72
CA GLY A 7 -9.50 -13.53 -17.40
C GLY A 7 -8.78 -12.16 -17.53
N LYS A 8 -9.44 -11.04 -17.81
CA LYS A 8 -8.81 -9.71 -17.62
C LYS A 8 -9.38 -9.06 -16.37
N THR A 9 -8.83 -9.41 -15.20
CA THR A 9 -9.05 -8.64 -13.98
C THR A 9 -8.71 -7.19 -14.29
N SER A 10 -9.73 -6.34 -14.33
CA SER A 10 -9.53 -4.99 -14.79
C SER A 10 -8.63 -4.26 -13.81
N TYR A 11 -7.74 -3.43 -14.34
CA TYR A 11 -6.68 -2.80 -13.55
C TYR A 11 -7.20 -2.02 -12.33
N PHE A 12 -8.40 -1.44 -12.45
CA PHE A 12 -9.08 -0.78 -11.35
C PHE A 12 -9.49 -1.73 -10.21
N VAL A 13 -9.83 -2.98 -10.52
CA VAL A 13 -10.14 -4.00 -9.51
C VAL A 13 -8.88 -4.32 -8.71
N VAL A 14 -7.74 -4.50 -9.39
CA VAL A 14 -6.47 -4.77 -8.71
C VAL A 14 -6.01 -3.57 -7.89
N ALA A 15 -6.13 -2.35 -8.41
CA ALA A 15 -5.83 -1.14 -7.64
C ALA A 15 -6.71 -1.01 -6.39
N ALA A 16 -8.00 -1.37 -6.49
CA ALA A 16 -8.91 -1.37 -5.34
C ALA A 16 -8.57 -2.46 -4.32
N GLU A 17 -8.22 -3.67 -4.77
CA GLU A 17 -7.77 -4.76 -3.89
C GLU A 17 -6.48 -4.40 -3.15
N VAL A 18 -5.51 -3.79 -3.84
CA VAL A 18 -4.28 -3.30 -3.21
C VAL A 18 -4.58 -2.22 -2.19
N ALA A 19 -5.44 -1.23 -2.52
CA ALA A 19 -5.85 -0.22 -1.56
C ALA A 19 -6.51 -0.84 -0.31
N ALA A 20 -7.32 -1.89 -0.48
CA ALA A 20 -7.95 -2.60 0.63
C ALA A 20 -6.93 -3.36 1.50
N GLU A 21 -5.95 -4.04 0.90
CA GLU A 21 -4.89 -4.73 1.65
C GLU A 21 -4.00 -3.75 2.42
N LEU A 22 -3.70 -2.59 1.83
CA LEU A 22 -2.91 -1.55 2.48
C LEU A 22 -3.67 -0.87 3.62
N HIS A 23 -4.98 -0.68 3.46
CA HIS A 23 -5.81 -0.20 4.55
C HIS A 23 -5.76 -1.14 5.78
N LYS A 24 -5.80 -2.46 5.55
CA LYS A 24 -5.62 -3.46 6.63
C LYS A 24 -4.25 -3.34 7.30
N ALA A 25 -3.20 -3.14 6.50
CA ALA A 25 -1.84 -2.91 7.01
C ALA A 25 -1.77 -1.65 7.89
N THR A 26 -2.41 -0.54 7.48
CA THR A 26 -2.49 0.70 8.27
C THR A 26 -3.18 0.48 9.62
N MET A 27 -4.27 -0.31 9.65
CA MET A 27 -4.96 -0.61 10.90
C MET A 27 -4.06 -1.36 11.88
N VAL A 28 -3.32 -2.36 11.41
CA VAL A 28 -2.34 -3.09 12.24
C VAL A 28 -1.23 -2.15 12.74
N ALA A 29 -0.71 -1.26 11.88
CA ALA A 29 0.32 -0.30 12.28
C ALA A 29 -0.14 0.63 13.42
N LYS A 30 -1.41 1.04 13.39
CA LYS A 30 -2.01 1.88 14.44
C LYS A 30 -2.06 1.17 15.79
N ASP A 31 -2.37 -0.12 15.81
CA ASP A 31 -2.37 -0.94 17.02
C ASP A 31 -0.96 -1.08 17.61
N ILE A 32 0.09 -1.17 16.77
CA ILE A 32 1.49 -1.17 17.22
C ILE A 32 1.82 0.14 17.90
N SER A 33 1.48 1.29 17.30
CA SER A 33 1.79 2.61 17.85
C SER A 33 1.18 2.82 19.25
N LEU A 34 -0.05 2.33 19.46
CA LEU A 34 -0.65 2.33 20.79
C LEU A 34 0.10 1.43 21.79
N THR A 35 0.50 0.24 21.35
CA THR A 35 1.26 -0.72 22.17
C THR A 35 2.63 -0.16 22.55
N ALA A 36 3.32 0.46 21.59
CA ALA A 36 4.62 1.12 21.77
C ALA A 36 4.55 2.27 22.79
N SER A 37 3.52 3.12 22.66
CA SER A 37 3.29 4.24 23.57
C SER A 37 3.05 3.77 25.01
N ASN A 38 2.24 2.72 25.19
CA ASN A 38 2.00 2.12 26.49
C ASN A 38 3.27 1.48 27.09
N ALA A 39 4.08 0.83 26.26
CA ALA A 39 5.37 0.27 26.64
C ALA A 39 6.36 1.34 27.12
N ARG A 40 6.46 2.47 26.41
CA ARG A 40 7.29 3.61 26.82
C ARG A 40 6.84 4.19 28.17
N ALA A 41 5.53 4.35 28.38
CA ALA A 41 5.00 4.82 29.66
C ALA A 41 5.33 3.86 30.82
N LEU A 42 5.38 2.55 30.56
CA LEU A 42 5.85 1.56 31.53
C LEU A 42 7.36 1.71 31.80
N ALA A 43 8.18 1.90 30.77
CA ALA A 43 9.63 2.09 30.90
C ALA A 43 9.99 3.32 31.72
N LEU A 44 9.30 4.44 31.48
CA LEU A 44 9.44 5.66 32.27
C LEU A 44 9.10 5.45 33.75
N ARG A 45 8.09 4.63 34.05
CA ARG A 45 7.70 4.30 35.43
C ARG A 45 8.68 3.36 36.13
N ALA A 46 9.37 2.49 35.39
CA ALA A 46 10.36 1.56 35.95
C ALA A 46 11.69 2.22 36.34
N GLY A 47 11.95 3.45 35.88
CA GLY A 47 13.12 4.24 36.31
C GLY A 47 14.47 3.62 35.91
N HIS A 48 15.48 3.72 36.78
CA HIS A 48 16.85 3.30 36.48
C HIS A 48 17.06 1.80 36.29
N GLY A 49 16.16 0.94 36.82
CA GLY A 49 16.23 -0.52 36.64
C GLY A 49 16.00 -0.99 35.21
N ALA A 50 15.66 -0.08 34.29
CA ALA A 50 15.19 -0.39 32.96
C ALA A 50 15.92 0.40 31.85
N ALA A 51 17.22 0.71 32.03
CA ALA A 51 18.00 1.43 31.01
C ALA A 51 18.00 0.71 29.64
N GLY A 52 18.12 -0.63 29.63
CA GLY A 52 17.95 -1.46 28.42
C GLY A 52 16.51 -1.46 27.88
N PHE A 53 15.51 -1.37 28.78
CA PHE A 53 14.11 -1.23 28.39
C PHE A 53 13.82 0.11 27.70
N ARG A 54 14.47 1.20 28.12
CA ARG A 54 14.26 2.52 27.51
C ARG A 54 14.71 2.56 26.06
N ALA A 55 15.94 2.12 25.79
CA ALA A 55 16.48 2.03 24.42
C ALA A 55 15.59 1.17 23.52
N LEU A 56 15.06 0.07 24.07
CA LEU A 56 14.10 -0.80 23.38
C LEU A 56 12.78 -0.08 23.06
N THR A 57 12.16 0.57 24.05
CA THR A 57 10.88 1.25 23.84
C THR A 57 10.97 2.45 22.91
N ASP A 58 12.10 3.17 22.94
CA ASP A 58 12.34 4.28 22.02
C ASP A 58 12.50 3.78 20.58
N PHE A 59 13.17 2.64 20.39
CA PHE A 59 13.25 2.00 19.08
C PHE A 59 11.89 1.51 18.58
N ILE A 60 11.12 0.82 19.43
CA ILE A 60 9.78 0.32 19.06
C ILE A 60 8.86 1.49 18.69
N ASP A 61 8.95 2.61 19.42
CA ASP A 61 8.19 3.82 19.10
C ASP A 61 8.62 4.46 17.78
N GLU A 62 9.93 4.56 17.50
CA GLU A 62 10.43 5.06 16.22
C GLU A 62 9.94 4.18 15.05
N LEU A 63 10.04 2.86 15.21
CA LEU A 63 9.57 1.90 14.23
C LEU A 63 8.06 2.02 14.01
N ALA A 64 7.27 2.11 15.09
CA ALA A 64 5.82 2.23 15.00
C ALA A 64 5.42 3.53 14.30
N ASN A 65 6.07 4.65 14.64
CA ASN A 65 5.82 5.94 14.00
C ASN A 65 6.17 5.93 12.51
N LYS A 66 7.35 5.39 12.14
CA LYS A 66 7.73 5.22 10.73
C LYS A 66 6.73 4.34 9.98
N THR A 67 6.35 3.21 10.56
CA THR A 67 5.41 2.26 9.95
C THR A 67 4.02 2.89 9.77
N VAL A 68 3.52 3.64 10.75
CA VAL A 68 2.23 4.35 10.66
C VAL A 68 2.27 5.42 9.58
N ASN A 69 3.34 6.23 9.54
CA ASN A 69 3.50 7.30 8.54
C ASN A 69 3.59 6.73 7.13
N ALA A 70 4.49 5.76 6.92
CA ALA A 70 4.66 5.09 5.62
C ALA A 70 3.36 4.41 5.18
N SER A 71 2.70 3.67 6.07
CA SER A 71 1.41 3.03 5.78
C SER A 71 0.32 4.06 5.44
N GLY A 72 0.31 5.22 6.10
CA GLY A 72 -0.61 6.31 5.83
C GLY A 72 -0.40 6.93 4.44
N GLU A 73 0.84 7.25 4.08
CA GLU A 73 1.20 7.79 2.76
C GLU A 73 0.90 6.80 1.64
N ILE A 74 1.27 5.54 1.83
CA ILE A 74 1.00 4.43 0.91
C ILE A 74 -0.52 4.27 0.71
N ASN A 75 -1.32 4.32 1.78
CA ASN A 75 -2.77 4.23 1.68
C ASN A 75 -3.37 5.42 0.90
N GLN A 76 -2.93 6.64 1.16
CA GLN A 76 -3.37 7.82 0.40
C GLN A 76 -3.03 7.70 -1.09
N ARG A 77 -1.81 7.23 -1.41
CA ARG A 77 -1.40 7.00 -2.79
C ARG A 77 -2.21 5.88 -3.45
N ALA A 78 -2.48 4.78 -2.75
CA ALA A 78 -3.31 3.69 -3.26
C ALA A 78 -4.76 4.16 -3.54
N MET A 79 -5.33 5.02 -2.69
CA MET A 79 -6.63 5.65 -2.96
C MET A 79 -6.60 6.55 -4.20
N SER A 80 -5.53 7.33 -4.38
CA SER A 80 -5.34 8.17 -5.58
C SER A 80 -5.24 7.32 -6.84
N VAL A 81 -4.41 6.26 -6.82
CA VAL A 81 -4.29 5.28 -7.90
C VAL A 81 -5.64 4.64 -8.23
N SER A 82 -6.42 4.24 -7.24
CA SER A 82 -7.75 3.63 -7.44
C SER A 82 -8.71 4.59 -8.18
N ARG A 83 -8.70 5.88 -7.81
CA ARG A 83 -9.49 6.91 -8.51
C ARG A 83 -9.02 7.11 -9.95
N LEU A 84 -7.71 7.25 -10.15
CA LEU A 84 -7.12 7.39 -11.49
C LEU A 84 -7.38 6.15 -12.36
N ALA A 85 -7.41 4.95 -11.78
CA ALA A 85 -7.74 3.72 -12.51
C ALA A 85 -9.17 3.74 -13.05
N SER A 86 -10.12 4.17 -12.22
CA SER A 86 -11.53 4.33 -12.60
C SER A 86 -11.70 5.37 -13.70
N GLU A 87 -11.01 6.51 -13.57
CA GLU A 87 -11.04 7.57 -14.58
C GLU A 87 -10.41 7.12 -15.91
N THR A 88 -9.26 6.45 -15.86
CA THR A 88 -8.60 5.86 -17.03
C THR A 88 -9.53 4.90 -17.76
N ALA A 89 -10.23 4.02 -17.02
CA ALA A 89 -11.17 3.08 -17.61
C ALA A 89 -12.37 3.78 -18.27
N ARG A 90 -12.94 4.79 -17.61
CA ARG A 90 -14.05 5.59 -18.17
C ARG A 90 -13.63 6.33 -19.44
N LEU A 91 -12.44 6.92 -19.45
CA LEU A 91 -11.91 7.63 -20.62
C LEU A 91 -11.59 6.67 -21.76
N LYS A 92 -11.02 5.50 -21.47
CA LYS A 92 -10.79 4.44 -22.47
C LYS A 92 -12.09 4.00 -23.14
N ASP A 93 -13.13 3.78 -22.36
CA ASP A 93 -14.46 3.45 -22.88
C ASP A 93 -15.05 4.60 -23.71
N ALA A 94 -14.85 5.84 -23.29
CA ALA A 94 -15.27 7.03 -24.03
C ALA A 94 -14.57 7.12 -25.39
N VAL A 95 -13.24 6.96 -25.43
CA VAL A 95 -12.45 6.88 -26.68
C VAL A 95 -12.98 5.79 -27.60
N ALA A 96 -13.19 4.58 -27.08
CA ALA A 96 -13.70 3.46 -27.87
C ALA A 96 -15.10 3.74 -28.46
N ARG A 97 -15.99 4.40 -27.69
CA ARG A 97 -17.32 4.80 -28.16
C ARG A 97 -17.25 5.92 -29.20
N MET A 98 -16.36 6.90 -29.02
CA MET A 98 -16.18 8.01 -29.96
C MET A 98 -15.61 7.52 -31.30
N ASN A 99 -14.65 6.60 -31.28
CA ASN A 99 -14.14 5.96 -32.49
C ASN A 99 -15.23 5.17 -33.23
N LYS A 100 -16.08 4.43 -32.50
CA LYS A 100 -17.25 3.75 -33.11
C LYS A 100 -18.25 4.75 -33.71
N ALA A 101 -18.49 5.87 -33.04
CA ALA A 101 -19.38 6.93 -33.55
C ALA A 101 -18.82 7.55 -34.83
N GLN A 102 -17.50 7.81 -34.88
CA GLN A 102 -16.84 8.33 -36.09
C GLN A 102 -16.99 7.40 -37.29
N VAL A 103 -16.76 6.09 -37.09
CA VAL A 103 -16.93 5.09 -38.15
C VAL A 103 -18.37 5.04 -38.66
N ARG A 104 -19.36 5.12 -37.77
CA ARG A 104 -20.79 5.12 -38.14
C ARG A 104 -21.24 6.42 -38.80
N ALA A 105 -20.57 7.54 -38.50
CA ALA A 105 -20.89 8.85 -39.02
C ALA A 105 -20.16 9.17 -40.34
N HIS A 106 -19.42 8.23 -40.95
CA HIS A 106 -18.58 8.46 -42.13
C HIS A 106 -19.31 9.13 -43.32
N GLU A 107 -20.63 8.92 -43.45
CA GLU A 107 -21.46 9.52 -44.51
C GLU A 107 -22.37 10.66 -43.99
N ALA A 108 -22.26 11.03 -42.71
CA ALA A 108 -23.09 12.07 -42.12
C ALA A 108 -22.58 13.48 -42.47
N ALA A 109 -23.52 14.39 -42.74
CA ALA A 109 -23.23 15.77 -43.15
C ALA A 109 -22.29 16.54 -42.19
N TYR A 110 -22.29 16.19 -40.90
CA TYR A 110 -21.51 16.88 -39.86
C TYR A 110 -20.41 16.00 -39.24
N GLN A 111 -19.93 14.96 -39.92
CA GLN A 111 -18.93 14.02 -39.37
C GLN A 111 -17.66 14.69 -38.82
N GLN A 112 -17.24 15.80 -39.43
CA GLN A 112 -16.03 16.53 -39.04
C GLN A 112 -16.15 17.19 -37.65
N THR A 113 -17.37 17.39 -37.14
CA THR A 113 -17.61 17.93 -35.80
C THR A 113 -17.19 16.98 -34.67
N LEU A 114 -17.07 15.68 -34.95
CA LEU A 114 -16.60 14.67 -33.99
C LEU A 114 -15.08 14.71 -33.80
N ALA A 115 -14.32 15.07 -34.83
CA ALA A 115 -12.86 15.07 -34.80
C ALA A 115 -12.23 15.89 -33.64
N PRO A 116 -12.65 17.14 -33.34
CA PRO A 116 -12.11 17.88 -32.20
C PRO A 116 -12.46 17.24 -30.85
N VAL A 117 -13.64 16.64 -30.71
CA VAL A 117 -14.07 15.96 -29.48
C VAL A 117 -13.23 14.69 -29.27
N ILE A 118 -13.05 13.88 -30.31
CA ILE A 118 -12.19 12.67 -30.28
C ILE A 118 -10.77 13.04 -29.84
N ARG A 119 -10.16 14.04 -30.47
CA ARG A 119 -8.81 14.51 -30.09
C ARG A 119 -8.73 14.95 -28.63
N LYS A 120 -9.74 15.67 -28.14
CA LYS A 120 -9.77 16.11 -26.74
C LYS A 120 -9.87 14.91 -25.79
N THR A 121 -10.71 13.92 -26.09
CA THR A 121 -10.87 12.71 -25.28
C THR A 121 -9.61 11.85 -25.30
N ASP A 122 -8.95 11.70 -26.45
CA ASP A 122 -7.68 10.98 -26.57
C ASP A 122 -6.55 11.63 -25.77
N ASN A 123 -6.45 12.96 -25.83
CA ASN A 123 -5.46 13.70 -25.04
C ASN A 123 -5.72 13.53 -23.53
N ALA A 124 -6.96 13.69 -23.09
CA ALA A 124 -7.33 13.47 -21.69
C ALA A 124 -7.03 12.04 -21.23
N TYR A 125 -7.31 11.04 -22.07
CA TYR A 125 -6.99 9.65 -21.79
C TYR A 125 -5.48 9.43 -21.62
N ARG A 126 -4.67 9.99 -22.52
CA ARG A 126 -3.21 9.92 -22.45
C ARG A 126 -2.65 10.58 -21.18
N ASP A 127 -3.17 11.74 -20.83
CA ASP A 127 -2.72 12.49 -19.64
C ASP A 127 -3.01 11.70 -18.35
N VAL A 128 -4.24 11.23 -18.19
CA VAL A 128 -4.64 10.44 -17.01
C VAL A 128 -3.89 9.11 -16.96
N GLN A 129 -3.67 8.45 -18.10
CA GLN A 129 -2.93 7.19 -18.13
C GLN A 129 -1.45 7.40 -17.76
N ASN A 130 -0.82 8.46 -18.25
CA ASN A 130 0.57 8.78 -17.89
C ASN A 130 0.72 9.08 -16.39
N ASP A 131 -0.22 9.82 -15.79
CA ASP A 131 -0.20 10.08 -14.34
C ASP A 131 -0.44 8.78 -13.55
N TYR A 132 -1.41 8.00 -13.99
CA TYR A 132 -1.72 6.70 -13.42
C TYR A 132 -0.47 5.78 -13.37
N ASP A 133 0.24 5.63 -14.49
CA ASP A 133 1.44 4.78 -14.56
C ASP A 133 2.54 5.29 -13.61
N ARG A 134 2.77 6.61 -13.57
CA ARG A 134 3.73 7.22 -12.64
C ARG A 134 3.37 6.97 -11.18
N GLN A 135 2.11 7.10 -10.79
CA GLN A 135 1.67 6.88 -9.41
C GLN A 135 1.80 5.42 -9.00
N ILE A 136 1.57 4.49 -9.93
CA ILE A 136 1.81 3.05 -9.69
C ILE A 136 3.28 2.75 -9.41
N PHE A 137 4.20 3.28 -10.22
CA PHE A 137 5.62 3.05 -9.98
C PHE A 137 6.07 3.58 -8.62
N LYS A 138 5.56 4.75 -8.21
CA LYS A 138 5.81 5.30 -6.88
C LYS A 138 5.24 4.42 -5.78
N LEU A 139 3.99 3.97 -5.93
CA LEU A 139 3.36 3.08 -4.95
C LEU A 139 4.16 1.79 -4.75
N ILE A 140 4.64 1.19 -5.83
CA ILE A 140 5.49 -0.01 -5.76
C ILE A 140 6.80 0.29 -5.02
N ALA A 141 7.44 1.42 -5.31
CA ALA A 141 8.67 1.81 -4.63
C ALA A 141 8.46 2.02 -3.12
N ASP A 142 7.37 2.69 -2.73
CA ASP A 142 7.00 2.92 -1.33
C ASP A 142 6.72 1.58 -0.62
N LEU A 143 6.07 0.62 -1.29
CA LEU A 143 5.83 -0.73 -0.76
C LEU A 143 7.14 -1.50 -0.55
N ASP A 144 8.07 -1.40 -1.49
CA ASP A 144 9.39 -2.04 -1.39
C ASP A 144 10.20 -1.45 -0.24
N GLU A 145 10.09 -0.14 0.00
CA GLU A 145 10.70 0.55 1.13
C GLU A 145 10.11 0.09 2.46
N LEU A 146 8.79 0.12 2.60
CA LEU A 146 8.11 -0.38 3.79
C LEU A 146 8.47 -1.85 4.08
N ALA A 147 8.56 -2.69 3.04
CA ALA A 147 8.97 -4.08 3.18
C ALA A 147 10.44 -4.25 3.64
N ARG A 148 11.34 -3.30 3.32
CA ARG A 148 12.71 -3.27 3.85
C ARG A 148 12.70 -2.88 5.32
N GLU A 149 11.99 -1.81 5.68
CA GLU A 149 11.91 -1.33 7.06
C GLU A 149 11.35 -2.39 8.01
N LEU A 150 10.28 -3.09 7.61
CA LEU A 150 9.68 -4.17 8.40
C LEU A 150 10.60 -5.38 8.59
N ARG A 151 11.53 -5.64 7.66
CA ARG A 151 12.54 -6.71 7.87
C ARG A 151 13.53 -6.33 8.96
N THR A 152 13.99 -5.08 8.94
CA THR A 152 14.86 -4.53 9.99
C THR A 152 14.16 -4.59 11.35
N ALA A 153 12.86 -4.27 11.38
CA ALA A 153 12.02 -4.38 12.56
C ALA A 153 11.99 -5.79 13.17
N THR A 154 11.81 -6.84 12.36
CA THR A 154 11.76 -8.23 12.84
C THR A 154 13.09 -8.66 13.47
N VAL A 155 14.22 -8.29 12.86
CA VAL A 155 15.56 -8.57 13.42
C VAL A 155 15.73 -7.87 14.76
N LEU A 156 15.33 -6.61 14.85
CA LEU A 156 15.48 -5.82 16.07
C LEU A 156 14.55 -6.31 17.18
N ALA A 157 13.32 -6.72 16.87
CA ALA A 157 12.42 -7.36 17.83
C ALA A 157 12.96 -8.71 18.35
N ALA A 158 13.76 -9.43 17.56
CA ALA A 158 14.45 -10.64 18.03
C ALA A 158 15.60 -10.29 18.99
N MET A 159 16.40 -9.28 18.67
CA MET A 159 17.45 -8.77 19.58
C MET A 159 16.85 -8.27 20.90
N SER A 160 15.70 -7.61 20.82
CA SER A 160 14.95 -7.11 21.98
C SER A 160 14.57 -8.21 22.97
N ARG A 161 14.23 -9.41 22.49
CA ARG A 161 13.94 -10.56 23.35
C ARG A 161 15.18 -11.06 24.08
N VAL A 162 16.34 -11.02 23.44
CA VAL A 162 17.63 -11.37 24.05
C VAL A 162 17.97 -10.39 25.17
N GLU A 163 17.83 -9.09 24.92
CA GLU A 163 18.05 -8.03 25.92
C GLU A 163 17.03 -8.10 27.09
N ALA A 164 15.77 -8.44 26.80
CA ALA A 164 14.73 -8.60 27.81
C ALA A 164 15.08 -9.70 28.82
N SER A 165 15.52 -10.87 28.33
CA SER A 165 15.97 -11.97 29.19
C SER A 165 17.26 -11.65 29.98
N ALA A 166 18.03 -10.64 29.55
CA ALA A 166 19.18 -10.14 30.29
C ALA A 166 18.83 -9.08 31.36
N SER A 167 17.62 -8.50 31.33
CA SER A 167 17.22 -7.34 32.14
C SER A 167 16.64 -7.67 33.53
N GLY A 168 16.56 -8.95 33.89
CA GLY A 168 16.05 -9.42 35.19
C GLY A 168 14.55 -9.75 35.18
N LYS A 169 14.14 -10.64 36.09
CA LYS A 169 12.81 -11.29 36.10
C LYS A 169 11.63 -10.33 36.28
N ASP A 170 11.82 -9.20 36.95
CA ASP A 170 10.72 -8.30 37.33
C ASP A 170 10.05 -7.60 36.12
N PHE A 171 10.76 -7.50 34.99
CA PHE A 171 10.26 -6.86 33.78
C PHE A 171 10.30 -7.76 32.54
N GLU A 172 11.03 -8.87 32.57
CA GLU A 172 11.20 -9.81 31.46
C GLU A 172 9.88 -10.21 30.79
N ASP A 173 8.86 -10.57 31.57
CA ASP A 173 7.56 -11.00 31.02
C ASP A 173 6.86 -9.88 30.25
N SER A 174 6.84 -8.67 30.81
CA SER A 174 6.21 -7.51 30.15
C SER A 174 6.95 -7.13 28.86
N LEU A 175 8.28 -7.20 28.89
CA LEU A 175 9.15 -6.91 27.74
C LEU A 175 8.95 -7.92 26.61
N ASN A 176 8.88 -9.20 26.96
CA ASN A 176 8.65 -10.28 26.01
C ASN A 176 7.28 -10.16 25.36
N VAL A 177 6.24 -9.78 26.11
CA VAL A 177 4.91 -9.52 25.55
C VAL A 177 4.95 -8.38 24.53
N ILE A 178 5.61 -7.26 24.87
CA ILE A 178 5.73 -6.10 23.98
C ILE A 178 6.50 -6.48 22.70
N ALA A 179 7.66 -7.12 22.83
CA ALA A 179 8.48 -7.54 21.69
C ALA A 179 7.74 -8.53 20.78
N ASN A 180 6.98 -9.46 21.35
CA ASN A 180 6.15 -10.40 20.60
C ASN A 180 5.01 -9.70 19.85
N ASN A 181 4.34 -8.73 20.47
CA ASN A 181 3.28 -7.95 19.81
C ASN A 181 3.81 -7.16 18.62
N VAL A 182 4.98 -6.52 18.77
CA VAL A 182 5.64 -5.79 17.68
C VAL A 182 6.03 -6.73 16.54
N ALA A 183 6.63 -7.88 16.86
CA ALA A 183 7.03 -8.87 15.86
C ALA A 183 5.82 -9.41 15.07
N GLN A 184 4.77 -9.83 15.76
CA GLN A 184 3.55 -10.35 15.11
C GLN A 184 2.88 -9.31 14.22
N ALA A 185 2.85 -8.05 14.67
CA ALA A 185 2.23 -6.99 13.90
C ALA A 185 3.08 -6.61 12.68
N ALA A 186 4.40 -6.56 12.82
CA ALA A 186 5.31 -6.39 11.68
C ALA A 186 5.15 -7.51 10.64
N GLU A 187 4.99 -8.76 11.06
CA GLU A 187 4.71 -9.90 10.18
C GLU A 187 3.37 -9.75 9.44
N LYS A 188 2.30 -9.34 10.14
CA LYS A 188 0.99 -9.09 9.54
C LYS A 188 1.05 -7.99 8.47
N ILE A 189 1.71 -6.87 8.78
CA ILE A 189 1.89 -5.77 7.82
C ILE A 189 2.70 -6.28 6.62
N GLN A 190 3.77 -7.03 6.85
CA GLN A 190 4.59 -7.61 5.79
C GLN A 190 3.78 -8.56 4.89
N ALA A 191 2.84 -9.32 5.43
CA ALA A 191 1.95 -10.19 4.66
C ALA A 191 1.01 -9.38 3.73
N HIS A 192 0.42 -8.28 4.22
CA HIS A 192 -0.40 -7.38 3.42
C HIS A 192 0.40 -6.67 2.32
N VAL A 193 1.62 -6.21 2.63
CA VAL A 193 2.53 -5.59 1.66
C VAL A 193 2.95 -6.59 0.58
N LYS A 194 3.34 -7.81 0.93
CA LYS A 194 3.67 -8.88 -0.03
C LYS A 194 2.48 -9.23 -0.93
N THR A 195 1.27 -9.28 -0.36
CA THR A 195 0.05 -9.54 -1.13
C THR A 195 -0.17 -8.42 -2.15
N SER A 196 0.01 -7.17 -1.74
CA SER A 196 -0.10 -5.98 -2.61
C SER A 196 0.93 -6.00 -3.76
N GLN A 197 2.20 -6.34 -3.46
CA GLN A 197 3.26 -6.49 -4.46
C GLN A 197 2.95 -7.59 -5.49
N ARG A 198 2.43 -8.74 -5.03
CA ARG A 198 2.04 -9.85 -5.91
C ARG A 198 0.91 -9.46 -6.85
N LEU A 199 -0.11 -8.77 -6.32
CA LEU A 199 -1.23 -8.25 -7.11
C LEU A 199 -0.74 -7.34 -8.25
N PHE A 200 0.20 -6.43 -7.97
CA PHE A 200 0.79 -5.58 -9.02
C PHE A 200 1.65 -6.32 -10.03
N THR A 201 2.45 -7.29 -9.59
CA THR A 201 3.30 -8.09 -10.49
C THR A 201 2.47 -8.83 -11.52
N ASN A 202 1.33 -9.40 -11.12
CA ASN A 202 0.41 -10.10 -12.02
C ASN A 202 -0.17 -9.18 -13.10
N VAL A 203 -0.44 -7.92 -12.79
CA VAL A 203 -0.94 -6.95 -13.78
C VAL A 203 0.14 -6.54 -14.79
N ARG A 204 1.39 -6.39 -14.33
CA ARG A 204 2.51 -6.04 -15.20
C ARG A 204 2.74 -7.10 -16.28
N HIS A 205 2.58 -8.39 -15.94
CA HIS A 205 2.68 -9.49 -16.91
C HIS A 205 1.52 -9.56 -17.91
N ALA A 206 0.31 -9.15 -17.52
CA ALA A 206 -0.83 -9.10 -18.43
C ALA A 206 -0.77 -8.00 -19.50
N THR A 207 0.24 -7.11 -19.42
CA THR A 207 0.40 -5.94 -20.30
C THR A 207 1.45 -6.14 -21.40
N ILE A 208 2.27 -7.19 -21.33
CA ILE A 208 3.36 -7.47 -22.29
C ILE A 208 2.93 -8.44 -23.43
N HIS A 209 1.67 -8.85 -23.47
CA HIS A 209 1.08 -9.70 -24.53
C HIS A 209 -0.23 -9.12 -25.05
#